data_AF-M8BXK6-F1
#
_entry.id   AF-M8BXK6-F1
#
_cell.length_a   1.000
_cell.length_b   1.000
_cell.length_c   1.000
_cell.angle_alpha   90.00
_cell.angle_beta   90.00
_cell.angle_gamma   90.00
#
_symmetry.space_group_name_H-M   'P 1'
#
loop_
_entity.id
_entity.type
_entity.pdbx_description
1 polymer ?
#
loop_
_entity_poly.entity_id
_entity_poly.type
_entity_poly.pdbx_seq_one_letter_code
_entity_poly.pdbx_strand_id
1 'polypeptide(L)'
;MAVPHREMLGGSLSGDERAAYNTCLTEYSYAVRCMEHVAGDMVARCRFAGLGEEYVRCVTYVEGCRDRLVRLKSSPLYAMNLVDRNKALLAYSLGQLLGSI
;
A
#
# COMPACT_ATOMS: atom_id res chain seq x y z
N MET A 1 0.30 7.11 -0.24
CA MET A 1 -0.57 6.07 0.37
C MET A 1 -1.06 6.60 1.70
N ALA A 2 -2.27 6.25 2.13
CA ALA A 2 -2.77 6.68 3.43
C ALA A 2 -2.19 5.78 4.54
N VAL A 3 -1.75 6.35 5.66
CA VAL A 3 -1.28 5.55 6.80
C VAL A 3 -2.49 5.18 7.67
N PRO A 4 -2.65 3.91 8.10
CA PRO A 4 -3.69 3.54 9.04
C PRO A 4 -3.60 4.36 10.34
N HIS A 5 -4.68 5.02 10.73
CA HIS A 5 -4.78 5.69 12.03
C HIS A 5 -5.78 4.96 12.93
N ARG A 6 -5.49 4.93 14.23
CA ARG A 6 -6.28 4.19 15.23
C ARG A 6 -7.73 4.72 15.35
N GLU A 7 -7.95 5.97 14.97
CA GLU A 7 -9.27 6.63 14.91
C GLU A 7 -10.18 6.03 13.83
N MET A 8 -9.62 5.39 12.80
CA MET A 8 -10.37 4.77 11.71
C MET A 8 -11.12 3.49 12.13
N LEU A 9 -10.92 3.04 13.37
CA LEU A 9 -11.35 1.72 13.84
C LEU A 9 -12.62 1.71 14.69
N GLY A 10 -13.26 2.86 14.93
CA GLY A 10 -14.60 2.98 15.52
C GLY A 10 -14.86 2.04 16.72
N GLY A 11 -14.51 2.46 17.93
CA GLY A 11 -14.78 1.68 19.15
C GLY A 11 -13.69 0.67 19.50
N SER A 12 -14.02 -0.29 20.38
CA SER A 12 -13.06 -1.32 20.83
C SER A 12 -12.92 -2.42 19.79
N LEU A 13 -11.75 -2.51 19.17
CA LEU A 13 -11.38 -3.62 18.29
C LEU A 13 -11.51 -4.98 18.97
N SER A 14 -12.03 -5.96 18.23
CA SER A 14 -11.81 -7.38 18.53
C SER A 14 -10.31 -7.73 18.44
N GLY A 15 -9.94 -8.90 18.96
CA GLY A 15 -8.56 -9.38 18.90
C GLY A 15 -8.04 -9.49 17.46
N ASP A 16 -8.87 -10.02 16.56
CA ASP A 16 -8.54 -10.20 15.14
C ASP A 16 -8.39 -8.87 14.41
N GLU A 17 -9.27 -7.90 14.67
CA GLU A 17 -9.15 -6.56 14.07
C GLU A 17 -7.91 -5.83 14.56
N ARG A 18 -7.54 -6.01 15.83
CA ARG A 18 -6.29 -5.44 16.38
C ARG A 18 -5.05 -6.07 15.75
N ALA A 19 -5.06 -7.39 15.57
CA ALA A 19 -3.97 -8.09 14.90
C ALA A 19 -3.84 -7.63 13.43
N ALA A 20 -4.94 -7.56 12.70
CA ALA A 20 -4.96 -7.07 11.33
C ALA A 20 -4.49 -5.62 11.23
N TYR A 21 -4.93 -4.73 12.13
CA TYR A 21 -4.48 -3.34 12.19
C TYR A 21 -2.97 -3.22 12.41
N ASN A 22 -2.42 -3.98 13.36
CA ASN A 22 -0.98 -3.96 13.64
C ASN A 22 -0.16 -4.45 12.43
N THR A 23 -0.60 -5.51 11.76
CA THR A 23 0.04 -5.93 10.50
C THR A 23 -0.05 -4.83 9.46
N CYS A 24 -1.24 -4.26 9.23
CA CYS A 24 -1.42 -3.20 8.26
C CYS A 24 -0.55 -1.97 8.57
N LEU A 25 -0.37 -1.57 9.83
CA LEU A 25 0.55 -0.49 10.20
C LEU A 25 1.99 -0.78 9.75
N THR A 26 2.48 -1.98 10.04
CA THR A 26 3.84 -2.41 9.65
C THR A 26 3.98 -2.43 8.13
N GLU A 27 3.07 -3.09 7.43
CA GLU A 27 3.07 -3.18 5.98
C GLU A 27 3.02 -1.78 5.32
N TYR A 28 2.13 -0.91 5.77
CA TYR A 28 2.04 0.45 5.23
C TYR A 28 3.27 1.31 5.51
N SER A 29 3.97 1.09 6.62
CA SER A 29 5.23 1.79 6.88
C SER A 29 6.31 1.43 5.84
N TYR A 30 6.34 0.17 5.38
CA TYR A 30 7.22 -0.26 4.30
C TYR A 30 6.72 0.23 2.94
N ALA A 31 5.42 0.14 2.68
CA ALA A 31 4.81 0.57 1.43
C ALA A 31 5.06 2.08 1.17
N VAL A 32 4.87 2.93 2.20
CA VAL A 32 5.11 4.38 2.10
C VAL A 32 6.57 4.67 1.76
N ARG A 33 7.52 4.14 2.53
CA ARG A 33 8.96 4.39 2.29
C ARG A 33 9.41 3.89 0.92
N CYS A 34 8.92 2.72 0.52
CA CYS A 34 9.24 2.11 -0.77
C CYS A 34 8.70 2.98 -1.93
N MET A 35 7.44 3.39 -1.85
CA MET A 35 6.83 4.23 -2.88
C MET A 35 7.43 5.65 -2.92
N GLU A 36 7.87 6.20 -1.79
CA GLU A 36 8.61 7.47 -1.76
C GLU A 36 9.93 7.37 -2.51
N HIS A 37 10.65 6.25 -2.39
CA HIS A 37 11.89 6.02 -3.14
C HIS A 37 11.62 5.92 -4.64
N VAL A 38 10.66 5.08 -5.05
CA VAL A 38 10.24 4.95 -6.45
C VAL A 38 9.77 6.29 -7.03
N ALA A 39 8.96 7.05 -6.30
CA ALA A 39 8.50 8.37 -6.73
C ALA A 39 9.66 9.38 -6.82
N GLY A 40 10.64 9.30 -5.92
CA GLY A 40 11.84 10.12 -5.96
C GLY A 40 12.66 9.90 -7.24
N ASP A 41 12.82 8.65 -7.66
CA ASP A 41 13.54 8.35 -8.90
C ASP A 41 12.68 8.66 -10.15
N MET A 42 11.42 8.20 -10.21
CA MET A 42 10.54 8.42 -11.37
C MET A 42 10.18 9.89 -11.57
N VAL A 43 9.66 10.56 -10.54
CA VAL A 43 9.05 11.89 -10.66
C VAL A 43 10.08 12.98 -10.48
N ALA A 44 10.94 12.90 -9.45
CA ALA A 44 11.87 13.99 -9.15
C ALA A 44 13.14 13.94 -10.00
N ARG A 45 13.56 12.76 -10.47
CA ARG A 45 14.80 12.57 -11.25
C ARG A 45 14.58 12.15 -12.70
N CYS A 46 13.33 11.94 -13.12
CA CYS A 46 12.98 11.38 -14.42
C CYS A 46 13.75 10.09 -14.74
N ARG A 47 14.07 9.30 -13.71
CA ARG A 47 14.77 8.03 -13.83
C ARG A 47 13.75 6.92 -13.75
N PHE A 48 13.55 6.29 -14.89
CA PHE A 48 12.51 5.31 -15.08
C PHE A 48 13.07 3.89 -15.24
N ALA A 49 14.30 3.72 -15.69
CA ALA A 49 14.88 2.40 -15.88
C ALA A 49 15.17 1.67 -14.56
N GLY A 50 14.84 0.38 -14.49
CA GLY A 50 15.24 -0.52 -13.40
C GLY A 50 14.37 -0.47 -12.14
N LEU A 51 13.23 0.22 -12.18
CA LEU A 51 12.35 0.39 -11.01
C LEU A 51 11.25 -0.67 -10.88
N GLY A 52 11.07 -1.54 -11.90
CA GLY A 52 9.96 -2.48 -11.92
C GLY A 52 9.94 -3.47 -10.75
N GLU A 53 11.08 -4.09 -10.44
CA GLU A 53 11.20 -5.01 -9.30
C GLU A 53 10.95 -4.31 -7.96
N GLU A 54 11.44 -3.08 -7.83
CA GLU A 54 11.21 -2.27 -6.63
C GLU A 54 9.74 -1.90 -6.49
N TYR A 55 9.09 -1.47 -7.57
CA TYR A 55 7.66 -1.16 -7.59
C TYR A 55 6.82 -2.38 -7.17
N VAL A 56 7.10 -3.55 -7.75
CA VAL A 56 6.40 -4.81 -7.41
C VAL A 56 6.58 -5.15 -5.93
N ARG A 57 7.78 -4.94 -5.38
CA ARG A 57 8.03 -5.08 -3.95
C ARG A 57 7.19 -4.10 -3.13
N CYS A 58 7.09 -2.84 -3.55
CA CYS A 58 6.26 -1.85 -2.87
C CYS A 58 4.77 -2.25 -2.85
N VAL A 59 4.24 -2.78 -3.96
CA VAL A 59 2.86 -3.28 -4.05
C VAL A 59 2.65 -4.48 -3.12
N THR A 60 3.64 -5.34 -2.96
CA THR A 60 3.55 -6.54 -2.10
C THR A 60 3.25 -6.18 -0.65
N TYR A 61 3.77 -5.06 -0.13
CA TYR A 61 3.42 -4.58 1.22
C TYR A 61 1.93 -4.19 1.32
N VAL A 62 1.38 -3.52 0.30
CA VAL A 62 -0.06 -3.19 0.28
C VAL A 62 -0.93 -4.46 0.26
N GLU A 63 -0.49 -5.49 -0.46
CA GLU A 63 -1.15 -6.80 -0.49
C GLU A 63 -1.04 -7.55 0.85
N GLY A 64 0.08 -7.40 1.57
CA GLY A 64 0.26 -7.98 2.91
C GLY A 64 -0.80 -7.50 3.91
N CYS A 65 -1.19 -6.23 3.84
CA CYS A 65 -2.32 -5.71 4.62
C CYS A 65 -3.66 -6.25 4.10
N ARG A 66 -3.86 -6.29 2.77
CA ARG A 66 -5.08 -6.81 2.14
C ARG A 66 -5.42 -8.23 2.59
N ASP A 67 -4.41 -9.10 2.70
CA ASP A 67 -4.60 -10.50 3.08
C ASP A 67 -5.12 -10.67 4.51
N ARG A 68 -4.85 -9.70 5.40
CA ARG A 68 -5.44 -9.64 6.75
C ARG A 68 -6.85 -9.07 6.74
N LEU A 69 -7.15 -8.15 5.83
CA LEU A 69 -8.42 -7.45 5.76
C LEU A 69 -9.49 -8.17 4.95
N VAL A 70 -9.16 -9.19 4.15
CA VAL A 70 -10.14 -9.91 3.29
C VAL A 70 -11.30 -10.53 4.08
N ARG A 71 -11.07 -10.84 5.38
CA ARG A 71 -12.10 -11.35 6.31
C ARG A 71 -12.81 -10.24 7.09
N LEU A 72 -12.34 -8.99 7.01
CA LEU A 72 -12.81 -7.82 7.76
C LEU A 72 -13.37 -6.75 6.81
N LYS A 73 -14.22 -7.15 5.86
CA LYS A 73 -14.71 -6.26 4.78
C LYS A 73 -15.50 -5.04 5.26
N SER A 74 -16.11 -5.12 6.45
CA SER A 74 -16.81 -4.00 7.09
C SER A 74 -15.86 -2.99 7.74
N SER A 75 -14.57 -3.32 7.90
CA SER A 75 -13.59 -2.42 8.50
C SER A 75 -13.29 -1.24 7.56
N PRO A 76 -13.23 0.00 8.07
CA PRO A 76 -12.76 1.14 7.29
C PRO A 76 -11.34 0.96 6.74
N LEU A 77 -10.51 0.13 7.38
CA LEU A 77 -9.19 -0.25 6.87
C LEU A 77 -9.27 -1.01 5.55
N TYR A 78 -10.28 -1.86 5.36
CA TYR A 78 -10.49 -2.58 4.11
C TYR A 78 -10.76 -1.60 2.96
N ALA A 79 -11.63 -0.62 3.18
CA ALA A 79 -11.93 0.40 2.17
C ALA A 79 -10.69 1.24 1.82
N MET A 80 -9.91 1.66 2.83
CA MET A 80 -8.66 2.40 2.61
C MET A 80 -7.63 1.57 1.82
N ASN A 81 -7.41 0.31 2.23
CA ASN A 81 -6.48 -0.58 1.57
C ASN A 81 -6.86 -0.85 0.11
N LEU A 82 -8.16 -1.04 -0.17
CA LEU A 82 -8.65 -1.21 -1.53
C LEU A 82 -8.34 0.01 -2.42
N VAL A 83 -8.54 1.23 -1.89
CA VAL A 83 -8.23 2.47 -2.63
C VAL A 83 -6.75 2.59 -2.93
N ASP A 84 -5.88 2.38 -1.93
CA ASP A 84 -4.43 2.49 -2.13
C ASP A 84 -3.89 1.39 -3.05
N ARG A 85 -4.41 0.16 -2.93
CA ARG A 85 -4.09 -0.94 -3.84
C ARG A 85 -4.44 -0.59 -5.28
N ASN A 86 -5.64 -0.07 -5.53
CA ASN A 86 -6.05 0.34 -6.88
C ASN A 86 -5.16 1.47 -7.44
N LYS A 87 -4.77 2.44 -6.60
CA LYS A 87 -3.83 3.49 -6.99
C LYS A 87 -2.45 2.92 -7.34
N ALA A 88 -1.93 2.00 -6.54
CA ALA A 88 -0.64 1.36 -6.79
C ALA A 88 -0.64 0.54 -8.09
N LEU A 89 -1.70 -0.22 -8.36
CA LEU A 89 -1.83 -0.98 -9.60
C LEU A 89 -1.99 -0.08 -10.84
N LEU A 90 -2.72 1.04 -10.70
CA LEU A 90 -2.84 2.02 -11.76
C LEU A 90 -1.47 2.66 -12.07
N ALA A 91 -0.74 3.10 -11.06
CA ALA A 91 0.57 3.71 -11.24
C ALA A 91 1.62 2.70 -11.77
N TYR A 92 1.54 1.43 -11.38
CA TYR A 92 2.31 0.35 -12.02
C TYR A 92 2.04 0.26 -13.52
N SER A 93 0.76 0.20 -13.89
CA SER A 93 0.33 0.10 -15.31
C SER A 93 0.78 1.31 -16.13
N LEU A 94 0.71 2.51 -15.55
CA LEU A 94 1.22 3.73 -16.17
C LEU A 94 2.75 3.68 -16.34
N GLY A 95 3.48 3.19 -15.34
CA GLY A 95 4.93 3.01 -15.44
C GLY A 95 5.32 2.05 -16.57
N GLN A 96 4.57 0.95 -16.77
CA GLN A 96 4.80 0.05 -17.90
C GLN A 96 4.61 0.76 -19.25
N LEU A 97 3.56 1.56 -19.40
CA LEU A 97 3.29 2.29 -20.64
C LEU A 97 4.37 3.35 -20.95
N LEU A 98 4.97 3.92 -19.91
CA LEU A 98 6.07 4.88 -20.02
C LEU A 98 7.44 4.21 -20.22
N GLY A 99 7.51 2.88 -20.31
CA GLY A 99 8.78 2.14 -20.38
C GLY A 99 9.63 2.27 -19.10
N SER A 100 8.96 2.57 -17.98
CA SER A 100 9.55 2.86 -16.67
C SER A 100 9.46 1.70 -15.68
N ILE A 101 8.66 0.69 -16.01
CA ILE A 101 8.46 -0.52 -15.21
C ILE A 101 8.38 -1.69 -16.17
#